data_AF-I6AXL4-F1
#
_entry.id   AF-I6AXL4-F1
#
_cell.length_a   1.000
_cell.length_b   1.000
_cell.length_c   1.000
_cell.angle_alpha   90.00
_cell.angle_beta   90.00
_cell.angle_gamma   90.00
#
_symmetry.space_group_name_H-M   'P 1'
#
loop_
_entity.id
_entity.type
_entity.pdbx_description
1 polymer ?
#
loop_
_entity_poly.entity_id
_entity_poly.type
_entity_poly.pdbx_seq_one_letter_code
_entity_poly.pdbx_strand_id
1 'polypeptide(L)'
;TGWHHHVALVCLAQLFTLLERKLARKTRPLLSVRDLTELLEIYLPRRPRNARQVLRRIGARHRLRKRGIDRHRKKSPLIIKSILPK
;
A
#
# COMPACT_ATOMS: atom_id res chain seq x y z
N THR A 1 11.66 29.85 10.58
CA THR A 1 12.13 28.60 9.94
C THR A 1 11.12 27.44 10.05
N GLY A 2 9.81 27.69 9.86
CA GLY A 2 8.79 26.63 9.88
C GLY A 2 8.70 25.81 8.59
N TRP A 3 9.04 26.41 7.44
CA TRP A 3 9.00 25.76 6.14
C TRP A 3 9.99 24.58 6.04
N HIS A 4 11.26 24.80 6.42
CA HIS A 4 12.27 23.74 6.40
C HIS A 4 11.91 22.57 7.32
N HIS A 5 11.36 22.86 8.50
CA HIS A 5 10.89 21.82 9.42
C HIS A 5 9.70 21.04 8.85
N HIS A 6 8.74 21.73 8.23
CA HIS A 6 7.62 21.09 7.55
C HIS A 6 8.09 20.15 6.43
N VAL A 7 9.01 20.63 5.58
CA VAL A 7 9.60 19.83 4.50
C VAL A 7 10.31 18.59 5.07
N ALA A 8 11.10 18.73 6.14
CA ALA A 8 11.76 17.59 6.78
C ALA A 8 10.77 16.54 7.30
N LEU A 9 9.68 16.95 7.96
CA LEU A 9 8.65 16.04 8.45
C LEU A 9 7.92 15.31 7.30
N VAL A 10 7.62 16.00 6.21
CA VAL A 10 7.02 15.38 5.01
C VAL A 10 7.97 14.34 4.41
N CYS A 11 9.26 14.66 4.27
CA CYS A 11 10.26 13.72 3.78
C CYS A 11 10.39 12.48 4.69
N LEU A 12 10.37 12.66 6.01
CA LEU A 12 10.39 11.55 6.96
C LEU A 12 9.16 10.65 6.83
N ALA A 13 7.96 11.23 6.68
CA ALA A 13 6.73 10.47 6.48
C ALA A 13 6.75 9.67 5.16
N GLN A 14 7.28 10.26 4.09
CA GLN A 14 7.46 9.59 2.80
C GLN A 14 8.48 8.44 2.91
N LEU A 15 9.62 8.68 3.54
CA LEU A 15 10.68 7.68 3.74
C LEU A 15 10.16 6.48 4.54
N PHE A 16 9.49 6.75 5.67
CA PHE A 16 8.85 5.71 6.49
C PHE A 16 7.92 4.84 5.64
N THR A 17 7.02 5.48 4.88
CA THR A 17 6.06 4.77 4.03
C THR A 17 6.73 3.89 2.98
N LEU A 18 7.83 4.37 2.37
CA LEU A 18 8.57 3.62 1.37
C LEU A 18 9.30 2.42 1.97
N LEU A 19 9.95 2.59 3.12
CA LEU A 19 10.64 1.52 3.82
C LEU A 19 9.69 0.39 4.22
N GLU A 20 8.56 0.74 4.84
CA GLU A 20 7.54 -0.24 5.25
C GLU A 20 7.00 -1.04 4.07
N ARG A 21 6.71 -0.36 2.95
CA ARG A 21 6.26 -1.04 1.72
C ARG A 21 7.35 -1.91 1.10
N LYS A 22 8.62 -1.50 1.18
CA LYS A 22 9.76 -2.30 0.70
C LYS A 22 9.90 -3.59 1.52
N LEU A 23 9.81 -3.48 2.84
CA LEU A 23 9.88 -4.63 3.77
C LEU A 23 8.69 -5.58 3.57
N ALA A 24 7.48 -5.02 3.49
CA ALA A 24 6.25 -5.80 3.32
C ALA A 24 6.05 -6.35 1.90
N ARG A 25 6.89 -5.99 0.91
CA ARG A 25 6.67 -6.34 -0.50
C ARG A 25 6.48 -7.83 -0.75
N LYS A 26 7.24 -8.69 -0.05
CA LYS A 26 7.16 -10.15 -0.21
C LYS A 26 5.88 -10.73 0.39
N THR A 27 5.44 -10.23 1.55
CA THR A 27 4.31 -10.80 2.30
C THR A 27 2.97 -10.15 1.94
N ARG A 28 2.99 -8.85 1.60
CA ARG A 28 1.80 -8.02 1.34
C ARG A 28 2.07 -7.09 0.13
N PRO A 29 2.16 -7.63 -1.09
CA PRO A 29 2.47 -6.85 -2.29
C PRO A 29 1.44 -5.76 -2.63
N LEU A 30 0.21 -5.86 -2.09
CA LEU A 30 -0.87 -4.89 -2.30
C LEU A 30 -0.97 -3.80 -1.22
N LEU A 31 0.01 -3.75 -0.30
CA LEU A 31 0.05 -2.74 0.75
C LEU A 31 0.20 -1.34 0.14
N SER A 32 -0.75 -0.45 0.46
CA SER A 32 -0.79 0.92 -0.03
C SER A 32 -0.50 1.93 1.06
N VAL A 33 -0.14 3.17 0.68
CA VAL A 33 0.11 4.27 1.63
C VAL A 33 -1.11 4.50 2.54
N ARG A 34 -2.32 4.42 1.98
CA ARG A 34 -3.58 4.51 2.75
C ARG A 34 -3.72 3.42 3.82
N ASP A 35 -3.24 2.21 3.52
CA ASP A 35 -3.28 1.12 4.49
C ASP A 35 -2.33 1.41 5.66
N LEU A 36 -1.13 1.96 5.38
CA LEU A 36 -0.18 2.38 6.41
C LEU A 36 -0.68 3.55 7.25
N THR A 37 -1.31 4.57 6.63
CA THR A 37 -1.90 5.68 7.40
C THR A 37 -3.01 5.21 8.34
N GLU A 38 -3.87 4.27 7.89
CA GLU A 38 -4.92 3.71 8.76
C GLU A 38 -4.35 2.87 9.92
N LEU A 39 -3.22 2.19 9.70
CA LEU A 39 -2.51 1.48 10.77
C LEU A 39 -1.88 2.47 11.75
N LEU A 40 -1.21 3.51 11.24
CA LEU A 40 -0.62 4.56 12.06
C LEU A 40 -1.66 5.31 12.89
N GLU A 41 -2.89 5.48 12.41
CA GLU A 41 -3.98 6.06 13.21
C GLU A 41 -4.41 5.21 14.40
N ILE A 42 -4.09 3.91 14.41
CA ILE A 42 -4.30 3.03 15.58
C ILE A 42 -3.08 3.06 16.49
N TYR A 43 -1.88 2.95 15.91
CA TYR A 43 -0.64 2.84 16.69
C TYR A 43 -0.16 4.17 17.27
N LEU A 44 -0.47 5.31 16.63
CA LEU A 44 -0.27 6.60 17.24
C LEU A 44 -1.44 6.88 18.20
N PRO A 45 -1.16 7.27 19.45
CA PRO A 45 -2.14 7.35 20.55
C PRO A 45 -3.17 8.47 20.41
N ARG A 46 -3.38 9.01 19.20
CA ARG A 46 -4.27 10.14 18.95
C ARG A 46 -5.76 9.78 19.08
N ARG A 47 -6.18 8.52 18.84
CA ARG A 47 -7.57 8.04 19.07
C ARG A 47 -7.65 6.51 19.26
N PRO A 48 -8.48 5.98 20.17
CA PRO A 48 -8.75 4.55 20.24
C PRO A 48 -9.55 4.12 19.01
N ARG A 49 -8.87 3.46 18.06
CA ARG A 49 -9.52 2.81 16.90
C ARG A 49 -9.45 1.30 17.02
N ASN A 50 -10.54 0.63 16.65
CA ASN A 50 -10.62 -0.83 16.68
C ASN A 50 -9.78 -1.43 15.54
N ALA A 51 -8.65 -2.04 15.90
CA ALA A 51 -7.71 -2.67 14.96
C ALA A 51 -8.39 -3.67 14.02
N ARG A 52 -9.39 -4.44 14.50
CA ARG A 52 -10.11 -5.43 13.68
C ARG A 52 -10.87 -4.78 12.53
N GLN A 53 -11.47 -3.60 12.76
CA GLN A 53 -12.22 -2.91 11.72
C GLN A 53 -11.31 -2.38 10.61
N VAL A 54 -10.12 -1.88 10.96
CA VAL A 54 -9.12 -1.41 9.99
C VAL A 54 -8.58 -2.57 9.15
N LEU A 55 -8.19 -3.69 9.78
CA LEU A 55 -7.74 -4.88 9.06
C LEU A 55 -8.81 -5.41 8.09
N ARG A 56 -10.09 -5.37 8.47
CA ARG A 56 -11.21 -5.71 7.57
C ARG A 56 -11.28 -4.79 6.35
N ARG A 57 -11.13 -3.48 6.53
CA ARG A 57 -11.15 -2.48 5.43
C ARG A 57 -9.96 -2.67 4.49
N ILE A 58 -8.75 -2.84 5.03
CA ILE A 58 -7.54 -3.13 4.28
C ILE A 58 -7.74 -4.40 3.43
N GLY A 59 -8.22 -5.49 4.05
CA GLY A 59 -8.48 -6.75 3.35
C GLY A 59 -9.51 -6.61 2.23
N ALA A 60 -10.59 -5.83 2.44
CA ALA A 60 -11.57 -5.56 1.39
C ALA A 60 -10.95 -4.83 0.18
N ARG A 61 -10.13 -3.80 0.42
CA ARG A 61 -9.41 -3.10 -0.66
C ARG A 61 -8.46 -4.04 -1.41
N HIS A 62 -7.73 -4.88 -0.70
CA HIS A 62 -6.80 -5.83 -1.31
C HIS A 62 -7.54 -6.82 -2.23
N ARG A 63 -8.70 -7.34 -1.80
CA ARG A 63 -9.54 -8.20 -2.64
C ARG A 63 -10.01 -7.50 -3.91
N LEU A 64 -10.45 -6.25 -3.82
CA LEU A 64 -10.89 -5.47 -4.99
C LEU A 64 -9.75 -5.23 -5.97
N ARG A 65 -8.57 -4.82 -5.48
CA ARG A 65 -7.37 -4.64 -6.31
C ARG A 65 -6.94 -5.94 -6.98
N LYS A 66 -6.91 -7.05 -6.24
CA LYS A 66 -6.57 -8.37 -6.79
C LYS A 66 -7.52 -8.77 -7.92
N ARG A 67 -8.84 -8.61 -7.73
CA ARG A 67 -9.84 -8.86 -8.79
C ARG A 67 -9.63 -7.97 -10.02
N GLY A 68 -9.22 -6.71 -9.84
CA GLY A 68 -8.86 -5.81 -10.93
C GLY A 68 -7.66 -6.32 -11.73
N ILE A 69 -6.57 -6.67 -11.03
CA ILE A 69 -5.35 -7.22 -11.60
C ILE A 69 -5.65 -8.53 -12.35
N ASP A 70 -6.39 -9.45 -11.73
CA ASP A 70 -6.72 -10.74 -12.32
C ASP A 70 -7.56 -10.58 -13.59
N ARG A 71 -8.54 -9.66 -13.60
CA ARG A 71 -9.33 -9.35 -14.80
C ARG A 71 -8.48 -8.76 -15.92
N HIS A 72 -7.60 -7.81 -15.60
CA HIS A 72 -6.70 -7.23 -16.59
C HIS A 72 -5.74 -8.30 -17.16
N ARG A 73 -5.17 -9.14 -16.31
CA ARG A 73 -4.30 -10.25 -16.72
C ARG A 73 -5.01 -11.24 -17.65
N LYS A 74 -6.29 -11.55 -17.39
CA LYS A 74 -7.11 -12.40 -18.28
C LYS A 74 -7.43 -11.76 -19.63
N LYS A 75 -7.48 -10.42 -19.71
CA LYS A 75 -7.74 -9.68 -20.95
C LYS A 75 -6.48 -9.39 -21.79
N SER A 76 -5.28 -9.49 -21.21
CA SER A 76 -4.00 -9.28 -21.90
C SER A 76 -3.16 -10.56 -22.17
N PRO A 77 -3.71 -11.69 -22.66
CA PRO A 77 -2.89 -12.85 -23.01
C PRO A 77 -2.04 -12.65 -24.28
N LEU A 78 -2.30 -11.60 -25.08
CA LEU A 78 -1.69 -11.42 -26.41
C LEU A 78 -0.34 -10.68 -26.43
N ILE A 79 0.04 -9.96 -25.37
CA ILE A 79 1.34 -9.23 -25.33
C ILE A 79 2.47 -10.10 -24.80
N ILE A 80 2.20 -11.02 -23.87
CA ILE A 80 3.26 -11.86 -23.27
C ILE A 80 3.78 -12.92 -24.27
N LYS A 81 2.94 -13.39 -25.21
CA LYS A 81 3.35 -14.38 -26.21
C LYS A 81 4.21 -13.81 -27.35
N SER A 82 4.27 -12.47 -27.52
CA SER A 82 5.11 -11.82 -28.54
C SER A 82 6.49 -11.39 -28.05
N ILE A 83 6.81 -11.57 -26.76
CA ILE A 83 8.06 -11.10 -26.14
C ILE A 83 9.01 -12.27 -25.77
N LEU A 84 8.54 -13.52 -25.80
CA LEU A 84 9.43 -14.69 -25.69
C LEU A 84 9.81 -15.22 -27.09
N PRO A 85 11.10 -15.22 -27.50
CA PRO A 85 11.54 -16.02 -28.64
C PRO A 85 11.38 -17.51 -28.32
N LYS A 86 11.10 -18.30 -29.36
CA LYS A 86 10.91 -19.76 -29.31
C LYS A 86 12.12 -20.49 -28.72
#